data_AF-A0A0G1EW35-F1
#
_entry.id   AF-A0A0G1EW35-F1
#
_cell.length_a   1.000
_cell.length_b   1.000
_cell.length_c   1.000
_cell.angle_alpha   90.00
_cell.angle_beta   90.00
_cell.angle_gamma   90.00
#
_symmetry.space_group_name_H-M   'P 1'
#
loop_
_entity.id
_entity.type
_entity.pdbx_description
1 polymer ?
#
loop_
_entity_poly.entity_id
_entity_poly.type
_entity_poly.pdbx_seq_one_letter_code
_entity_poly.pdbx_strand_id
1 'polypeptide(L)'
;MPTTKKPKLTFFHKYWPVGVVILFGALLLTSKLTRQKLTLMPSPTPNSTTEISNWKTYTDQDLKFEFNYPSNWTFQKEQLTPYQLSRYKGLIDKK
;
A
#
# COMPACT_ATOMS: atom_id res chain seq x y z
N MET A 1 66.47 -30.95 -14.08
CA MET A 1 65.39 -29.95 -14.20
C MET A 1 64.05 -30.67 -14.11
N PRO A 2 63.25 -30.49 -13.05
CA PRO A 2 61.92 -31.08 -13.00
C PRO A 2 60.91 -30.14 -13.69
N THR A 3 60.24 -30.63 -14.73
CA THR A 3 59.12 -29.93 -15.38
C THR A 3 57.84 -30.16 -14.58
N THR A 4 57.22 -29.09 -14.07
CA THR A 4 55.95 -29.16 -13.35
C THR A 4 54.78 -29.24 -14.33
N LYS A 5 54.10 -30.39 -14.39
CA LYS A 5 52.85 -30.53 -15.15
C LYS A 5 51.70 -29.91 -14.33
N LYS A 6 51.08 -28.86 -14.86
CA LYS A 6 49.92 -28.21 -14.23
C LYS A 6 48.69 -29.12 -14.33
N PRO A 7 47.94 -29.35 -13.24
CA PRO A 7 46.75 -30.19 -13.29
C PRO A 7 45.68 -29.53 -14.16
N LYS A 8 45.21 -30.24 -15.19
CA LYS A 8 44.13 -29.79 -16.05
C LYS A 8 42.81 -30.04 -15.33
N LEU A 9 42.27 -28.98 -14.73
CA LEU A 9 41.05 -28.99 -13.90
C LEU A 9 39.80 -29.10 -14.78
N THR A 10 39.52 -30.31 -15.29
CA THR A 10 38.36 -30.61 -16.15
C THR A 10 37.08 -30.91 -15.36
N PHE A 11 37.15 -30.85 -14.03
CA PHE A 11 36.09 -31.32 -13.14
C PHE A 11 34.77 -30.54 -13.26
N PHE A 12 34.83 -29.25 -13.63
CA PHE A 12 33.66 -28.36 -13.62
C PHE A 12 32.67 -28.55 -14.78
N HIS A 13 33.08 -29.14 -15.91
CA HIS A 13 32.21 -29.27 -17.09
C HIS A 13 31.24 -30.45 -16.99
N LYS A 14 31.58 -31.46 -16.18
CA LYS A 14 30.79 -32.69 -16.09
C LYS A 14 29.48 -32.50 -15.30
N TYR A 15 29.46 -31.58 -14.35
CA TYR A 15 28.31 -31.40 -13.44
C TYR A 15 27.59 -30.05 -13.58
N TRP A 16 28.11 -29.13 -14.41
CA TRP A 16 27.43 -27.89 -14.77
C TRP A 16 25.97 -28.07 -15.23
N PRO A 17 25.62 -29.01 -16.14
CA PRO A 17 24.23 -29.16 -16.57
C PRO A 17 23.32 -29.67 -15.44
N VAL A 18 23.84 -30.47 -14.51
CA VAL A 18 23.05 -31.01 -13.38
C VAL A 18 22.65 -29.89 -12.42
N GLY A 19 23.56 -28.93 -12.16
CA GLY A 19 23.26 -27.76 -11.34
C GLY A 19 22.17 -26.86 -11.95
N VAL A 20 22.19 -26.65 -13.27
CA VAL A 20 21.20 -25.81 -13.97
C VAL A 20 19.80 -26.43 -13.93
N VAL A 21 19.68 -27.75 -14.07
CA VAL A 21 18.38 -28.46 -14.04
C VAL A 21 17.73 -28.38 -12.65
N ILE A 22 18.52 -28.50 -11.57
CA ILE A 22 18.01 -28.38 -10.19
C ILE A 22 17.53 -26.94 -9.92
N LEU A 23 18.27 -25.94 -10.39
CA LEU A 23 17.91 -24.52 -10.20
C LEU A 23 16.65 -24.13 -10.99
N PHE A 24 16.54 -24.55 -12.25
CA PHE A 24 15.35 -24.31 -13.07
C PHE A 24 14.13 -25.07 -12.55
N GLY A 25 14.30 -26.31 -12.06
CA GLY A 25 13.23 -27.08 -11.44
C GLY A 25 12.67 -26.39 -10.19
N ALA A 26 13.54 -25.87 -9.32
CA ALA A 26 13.13 -25.11 -8.14
C ALA A 26 12.43 -23.78 -8.50
N LEU A 27 12.91 -23.08 -9.54
CA LEU A 27 12.30 -21.83 -10.03
C LEU A 27 10.92 -22.06 -10.66
N LEU A 28 10.72 -23.18 -11.36
CA LEU A 28 9.41 -23.55 -11.90
C LEU A 28 8.45 -24.01 -10.79
N LEU A 29 8.94 -24.63 -9.72
CA LEU A 29 8.10 -25.03 -8.57
C LEU A 29 7.57 -23.83 -7.77
N THR A 30 8.34 -22.75 -7.60
CA THR A 30 7.87 -21.55 -6.88
C THR A 30 6.96 -20.65 -7.73
N SER A 31 6.97 -20.80 -9.06
CA SER A 31 6.15 -19.99 -9.97
C SER A 31 4.63 -20.20 -9.83
N LYS A 32 4.18 -21.21 -9.07
CA LYS A 32 2.76 -21.45 -8.74
C LYS A 32 2.29 -20.66 -7.51
N LEU A 33 3.00 -19.59 -7.13
CA LEU A 33 2.60 -18.73 -6.02
C LEU A 33 1.48 -17.76 -6.44
N THR A 34 0.31 -18.02 -5.86
CA THR A 34 -0.71 -17.02 -5.50
C THR A 34 -1.49 -16.36 -6.64
N ARG A 35 -2.46 -17.10 -7.19
CA ARG A 35 -3.68 -16.43 -7.66
C ARG A 35 -4.45 -15.99 -6.42
N GLN A 36 -4.40 -14.69 -6.08
CA GLN A 36 -5.36 -14.14 -5.12
C GLN A 36 -6.75 -14.32 -5.73
N LYS A 37 -7.50 -15.29 -5.20
CA LYS A 37 -8.93 -15.39 -5.44
C LYS A 37 -9.54 -14.13 -4.82
N LEU A 38 -10.03 -13.20 -5.63
CA LEU A 38 -10.91 -12.14 -5.14
C LEU A 38 -12.17 -12.82 -4.62
N THR A 39 -12.21 -13.09 -3.32
CA THR A 39 -13.45 -13.38 -2.64
C THR A 39 -14.21 -12.07 -2.62
N LEU A 40 -15.21 -11.94 -3.50
CA LEU A 40 -16.21 -10.89 -3.43
C LEU A 40 -16.86 -11.04 -2.05
N MET A 41 -16.50 -10.17 -1.10
CA MET A 41 -17.34 -9.99 0.08
C MET A 41 -18.74 -9.65 -0.44
N PRO A 42 -19.81 -10.27 0.10
CA PRO A 42 -21.14 -9.81 -0.20
C PRO A 42 -21.18 -8.32 0.13
N SER A 43 -21.39 -7.49 -0.89
CA SER A 43 -21.67 -6.08 -0.69
C SER A 43 -22.84 -6.03 0.28
N PRO A 44 -22.72 -5.33 1.43
CA PRO A 44 -23.86 -5.19 2.32
C PRO A 44 -24.99 -4.63 1.48
N THR A 45 -26.08 -5.39 1.32
CA THR A 45 -27.29 -4.90 0.68
C THR A 45 -27.60 -3.58 1.36
N PRO A 46 -27.57 -2.44 0.64
CA PRO A 46 -27.82 -1.15 1.26
C PRO A 46 -29.23 -1.19 1.85
N ASN A 47 -29.34 -1.34 3.17
CA ASN A 47 -30.59 -1.16 3.90
C ASN A 47 -30.84 0.34 4.00
N SER A 48 -31.04 0.97 2.84
CA SER A 48 -31.08 2.42 2.68
C SER A 48 -32.52 2.88 2.57
N THR A 49 -33.27 2.75 3.66
CA THR A 49 -34.32 3.73 3.97
C THR A 49 -33.78 4.73 4.99
N THR A 50 -32.51 5.13 4.84
CA THR A 50 -32.04 6.36 5.46
C THR A 50 -32.44 7.47 4.52
N GLU A 51 -33.41 8.27 4.92
CA GLU A 51 -33.95 9.40 4.19
C GLU A 51 -32.82 10.42 3.90
N ILE A 52 -32.14 10.24 2.76
CA ILE A 52 -31.09 11.16 2.28
C ILE A 52 -31.67 12.45 1.69
N SER A 53 -33.00 12.56 1.61
CA SER A 53 -33.75 13.74 1.14
C SER A 53 -33.33 15.03 1.86
N ASN A 54 -32.95 14.92 3.13
CA ASN A 54 -32.67 16.06 4.00
C ASN A 54 -31.16 16.32 4.19
N TRP A 55 -30.29 15.81 3.33
CA TRP A 55 -28.85 16.09 3.43
C TRP A 55 -28.54 17.50 2.91
N LYS A 56 -27.50 18.11 3.48
CA LYS A 56 -26.97 19.40 3.06
C LYS A 56 -25.61 19.20 2.40
N THR A 57 -25.24 20.09 1.48
CA THR A 57 -23.92 20.10 0.84
C THR A 57 -23.09 21.22 1.42
N TYR A 58 -21.86 20.90 1.83
CA TYR A 58 -20.84 21.89 2.15
C TYR A 58 -19.90 22.00 0.96
N THR A 59 -19.58 23.23 0.56
CA THR A 59 -18.66 23.54 -0.53
C THR A 59 -17.63 24.53 -0.02
N ASP A 60 -16.35 24.18 -0.12
CA ASP A 60 -15.23 25.09 0.10
C ASP A 60 -14.70 25.54 -1.26
N GLN A 61 -14.86 26.82 -1.57
CA GLN A 61 -14.46 27.39 -2.85
C GLN A 61 -12.93 27.57 -2.96
N ASP A 62 -12.25 27.78 -1.83
CA ASP A 62 -10.81 28.02 -1.79
C ASP A 62 -10.04 26.70 -1.99
N LEU A 63 -10.52 25.64 -1.33
CA LEU A 63 -9.95 24.29 -1.42
C LEU A 63 -10.60 23.44 -2.53
N LYS A 64 -11.61 23.97 -3.23
CA LYS A 64 -12.32 23.35 -4.36
C LYS A 64 -12.82 21.93 -4.08
N PHE A 65 -13.38 21.70 -2.88
CA PHE A 65 -14.00 20.42 -2.54
C PHE A 65 -15.41 20.60 -1.99
N GLU A 66 -16.19 19.52 -2.08
CA GLU A 66 -17.55 19.47 -1.60
C GLU A 66 -17.86 18.11 -0.95
N PHE A 67 -18.74 18.10 0.05
CA PHE A 67 -19.25 16.87 0.66
C PHE A 67 -20.66 17.07 1.21
N ASN A 68 -21.43 15.98 1.26
CA ASN A 68 -22.79 15.98 1.81
C ASN A 68 -22.77 15.51 3.26
N TYR A 69 -23.64 16.11 4.09
CA TYR A 69 -23.78 15.78 5.51
C TYR A 69 -25.26 15.80 5.94
N PRO A 70 -25.65 15.01 6.95
CA PRO A 70 -26.99 15.05 7.52
C PRO A 70 -27.37 16.43 8.07
N SER A 71 -28.59 16.89 7.81
CA SER A 71 -29.07 18.21 8.28
C SER A 71 -29.11 18.39 9.79
N ASN A 72 -29.13 17.30 10.56
CA ASN A 72 -29.15 17.31 12.02
C ASN A 72 -27.75 17.45 12.66
N TRP A 73 -26.68 17.54 11.86
CA TRP A 73 -25.34 17.78 12.39
C TRP A 73 -25.21 19.22 12.89
N THR A 74 -24.58 19.37 14.04
CA THR A 74 -24.23 20.67 14.62
C THR A 74 -22.73 20.92 14.46
N PHE A 75 -22.38 22.06 13.87
CA PHE A 75 -20.99 22.46 13.72
C PHE A 75 -20.53 23.19 14.97
N GLN A 76 -19.58 22.60 15.70
CA GLN A 76 -18.88 23.30 16.77
C GLN A 76 -17.74 24.10 16.15
N LYS A 77 -17.86 25.43 16.15
CA LYS A 77 -16.70 26.28 15.90
C LYS A 77 -15.82 26.20 17.14
N GLU A 78 -14.81 25.34 17.11
CA GLU A 78 -13.75 25.40 18.12
C GLU A 78 -13.10 26.78 18.05
N GLN A 79 -13.46 27.65 18.99
CA GLN A 79 -12.76 28.91 19.20
C GLN A 79 -11.40 28.54 19.79
N LEU A 80 -10.36 28.55 18.96
CA LEU A 80 -9.00 28.32 19.44
C LEU A 80 -8.70 29.36 20.53
N THR A 81 -8.42 28.89 21.75
CA THR A 81 -8.00 29.79 22.82
C THR A 81 -6.64 30.39 22.47
N PRO A 82 -6.27 31.57 23.03
CA PRO A 82 -4.95 32.18 22.80
C PRO A 82 -3.78 31.22 23.09
N TYR A 83 -3.95 30.30 24.03
CA TYR A 83 -2.97 29.23 24.31
C TYR A 83 -2.83 28.23 23.15
N GLN A 84 -3.94 27.80 22.55
CA GLN A 84 -3.93 26.87 21.41
C GLN A 84 -3.31 27.52 20.16
N LEU A 85 -3.58 28.81 19.94
CA LEU A 85 -2.97 29.59 18.85
C LEU A 85 -1.44 29.71 18.99
N SER A 86 -0.94 29.91 20.21
CA SER A 86 0.51 29.97 20.48
C SER A 86 1.21 28.65 20.13
N ARG A 87 0.62 27.52 20.54
CA ARG A 87 1.15 26.18 20.20
C ARG A 87 1.13 25.93 18.70
N TYR A 88 0.06 26.30 18.01
CA TYR A 88 -0.06 26.09 16.55
C TYR A 88 0.94 26.92 15.75
N LYS A 89 1.12 28.22 16.07
CA LYS A 89 2.14 29.07 15.44
C LYS A 89 3.56 28.52 15.62
N GLY A 90 3.90 28.07 16.84
CA GLY A 90 5.22 27.49 17.12
C GLY A 90 5.53 26.19 16.35
N LEU A 91 4.53 25.52 15.77
CA LEU A 91 4.72 24.36 14.90
C LEU A 91 4.92 24.76 13.43
N ILE A 92 4.35 25.88 12.99
CA ILE A 92 4.46 26.36 11.61
C ILE A 92 5.80 27.08 11.39
N ASP A 93 6.27 27.84 12.39
CA ASP A 93 7.48 28.66 12.29
C ASP A 93 8.79 27.85 12.43
N LYS A 94 8.71 26.53 12.68
CA LYS A 94 9.87 25.62 12.86
C LYS A 94 10.36 24.97 11.55
N LYS A 95 10.19 25.62 10.40
CA LYS A 95 10.61 25.09 9.09
C LYS A 95 11.76 25.87 8.49
#